data_AF-A0AA39GIL0-F1
#
_entry.id   AF-A0AA39GIL0-F1
#
_cell.length_a   1.000
_cell.length_b   1.000
_cell.length_c   1.000
_cell.angle_alpha   90.00
_cell.angle_beta   90.00
_cell.angle_gamma   90.00
#
_symmetry.space_group_name_H-M   'P 1'
#
loop_
_entity.id
_entity.type
_entity.pdbx_description
1 polymer ?
#
loop_
_entity_poly.entity_id
_entity_poly.type
_entity_poly.pdbx_seq_one_letter_code
_entity_poly.pdbx_strand_id
1 'polypeptide(L)'
;MKAVLVTLLALPAALAAPAAAAVNSAREIVADHLACTCRNAAGQTRASGICQARIGALVPSGVSANQEWCYSAVEWSLPVKELFPAKTCSLNFPDFPIYECKTFRFDDGLPCDGYSRVC
;
A
#
# COMPACT_ATOMS: atom_id res chain seq x y z
N MET A 1 -66.05 6.57 -41.81
CA MET A 1 -65.61 7.20 -40.54
C MET A 1 -64.64 6.20 -39.90
N LYS A 2 -63.33 6.28 -40.13
CA LYS A 2 -62.33 7.14 -39.46
C LYS A 2 -62.35 6.98 -37.93
N ALA A 3 -61.44 6.15 -37.42
CA ALA A 3 -60.64 6.44 -36.23
C ALA A 3 -59.46 5.45 -36.17
N VAL A 4 -58.34 5.91 -36.74
CA VAL A 4 -56.99 5.48 -36.40
C VAL A 4 -56.59 6.27 -35.14
N LEU A 5 -55.87 5.65 -34.20
CA LEU A 5 -54.69 6.18 -33.46
C LEU A 5 -54.51 5.33 -32.18
N VAL A 6 -53.47 4.49 -32.13
CA VAL A 6 -52.13 4.80 -31.55
C VAL A 6 -52.19 4.99 -30.04
N THR A 7 -51.63 4.03 -29.32
CA THR A 7 -50.83 4.29 -28.10
C THR A 7 -49.89 3.11 -27.89
N LEU A 8 -48.71 3.19 -28.53
CA LEU A 8 -47.47 2.70 -27.92
C LEU A 8 -47.32 3.43 -26.59
N LEU A 9 -47.02 2.73 -25.49
CA LEU A 9 -46.12 3.24 -24.45
C LEU A 9 -45.71 2.14 -23.47
N ALA A 10 -44.40 1.91 -23.47
CA ALA A 10 -43.58 1.46 -22.35
C ALA A 10 -43.71 -0.01 -21.90
N LEU A 11 -43.04 -0.89 -22.64
CA LEU A 11 -42.26 -1.97 -22.04
C LEU A 11 -41.18 -1.33 -21.14
N PRO A 12 -41.12 -1.60 -19.83
CA PRO A 12 -39.85 -1.54 -19.12
C PRO A 12 -39.13 -2.86 -19.39
N ALA A 13 -38.60 -3.01 -20.60
CA ALA A 13 -37.63 -4.04 -20.94
C ALA A 13 -36.22 -3.47 -20.67
N ALA A 14 -35.88 -3.28 -19.40
CA ALA A 14 -34.50 -3.12 -18.95
C ALA A 14 -34.50 -3.00 -17.43
N LEU A 15 -34.43 -4.12 -16.71
CA LEU A 15 -33.80 -4.23 -15.38
C LEU A 15 -33.69 -5.70 -14.96
N ALA A 16 -33.36 -6.58 -15.91
CA ALA A 16 -32.53 -7.74 -15.60
C ALA A 16 -31.07 -7.26 -15.62
N ALA A 17 -30.76 -6.28 -14.75
CA ALA A 17 -29.38 -6.10 -14.34
C ALA A 17 -29.08 -7.36 -13.52
N PRO A 18 -28.00 -8.12 -13.80
CA PRO A 18 -27.56 -9.07 -12.82
C PRO A 18 -27.37 -8.25 -11.55
N ALA A 19 -28.01 -8.66 -10.46
CA ALA A 19 -27.42 -8.52 -9.16
C ALA A 19 -26.13 -9.35 -9.19
N ALA A 20 -25.15 -8.92 -10.00
CA ALA A 20 -23.77 -9.20 -9.77
C ALA A 20 -23.60 -8.66 -8.37
N ALA A 21 -23.48 -9.61 -7.44
CA ALA A 21 -23.19 -9.37 -6.06
C ALA A 21 -22.37 -8.09 -5.97
N ALA A 22 -22.81 -7.14 -5.14
CA ALA A 22 -21.86 -6.36 -4.40
C ALA A 22 -21.08 -7.36 -3.52
N VAL A 23 -20.28 -8.21 -4.16
CA VAL A 23 -19.05 -8.70 -3.59
C VAL A 23 -18.38 -7.41 -3.19
N ASN A 24 -18.23 -7.23 -1.89
CA ASN A 24 -17.16 -6.43 -1.35
C ASN A 24 -15.91 -6.80 -2.15
N SER A 25 -15.64 -6.03 -3.18
CA SER A 25 -14.29 -5.76 -3.60
C SER A 25 -13.72 -4.89 -2.47
N ALA A 26 -13.57 -5.50 -1.27
CA ALA A 26 -12.27 -5.47 -0.64
C ALA A 26 -11.35 -6.02 -1.73
N ARG A 27 -10.96 -5.12 -2.63
CA ARG A 27 -9.82 -5.30 -3.49
C ARG A 27 -8.76 -5.64 -2.46
N GLU A 28 -8.36 -6.90 -2.43
CA GLU A 28 -7.07 -7.33 -1.91
C GLU A 28 -6.09 -6.31 -2.51
N ILE A 29 -5.78 -5.26 -1.74
CA ILE A 29 -4.91 -4.20 -2.19
C ILE A 29 -3.54 -4.76 -1.92
N VAL A 30 -3.13 -5.74 -2.72
CA VAL A 30 -1.73 -6.11 -2.78
C VAL A 30 -0.98 -4.91 -3.35
N ALA A 31 -0.69 -3.95 -2.49
CA ALA A 31 0.02 -2.76 -2.85
C ALA A 31 1.51 -3.12 -2.81
N ASP A 32 2.18 -2.81 -3.90
CA ASP A 32 3.62 -2.79 -3.93
C ASP A 32 4.07 -1.56 -3.12
N HIS A 33 4.71 -1.78 -1.97
CA HIS A 33 5.23 -0.73 -1.10
C HIS A 33 6.72 -0.55 -1.30
N LEU A 34 7.12 0.65 -1.69
CA LEU A 34 8.54 1.01 -1.66
C LEU A 34 8.98 1.16 -0.21
N ALA A 35 10.05 0.46 0.16
CA ALA A 35 10.70 0.61 1.45
C ALA A 35 12.20 0.85 1.28
N CYS A 36 12.80 1.62 2.19
CA CYS A 36 14.20 2.00 2.17
C CYS A 36 14.88 1.67 3.50
N THR A 37 16.18 1.39 3.46
CA THR A 37 16.98 1.02 4.63
C THR A 37 18.42 1.47 4.47
N CYS A 38 19.17 1.34 5.55
CA CYS A 38 20.62 1.43 5.57
C CYS A 38 21.20 0.03 5.77
N ARG A 39 22.21 -0.33 4.99
CA ARG A 39 22.82 -1.66 4.97
C ARG A 39 24.32 -1.58 5.25
N ASN A 40 24.85 -2.59 5.93
CA ASN A 40 26.29 -2.76 6.10
C ASN A 40 26.89 -3.72 5.06
N ALA A 41 28.22 -3.88 5.07
CA ALA A 41 28.91 -4.77 4.14
C ALA A 41 28.51 -6.26 4.32
N ALA A 42 28.05 -6.64 5.52
CA ALA A 42 27.56 -7.99 5.82
C ALA A 42 26.10 -8.22 5.37
N GLY A 43 25.44 -7.22 4.78
CA GLY A 43 24.06 -7.32 4.32
C GLY A 43 23.01 -7.16 5.42
N GLN A 44 23.40 -6.82 6.65
CA GLN A 44 22.47 -6.48 7.72
C GLN A 44 21.86 -5.10 7.46
N THR A 45 20.58 -4.92 7.79
CA THR A 45 19.86 -3.68 7.52
C THR A 45 19.43 -2.98 8.81
N ARG A 46 19.24 -1.66 8.73
CA ARG A 46 18.82 -0.82 9.85
C ARG A 46 18.02 0.38 9.36
N ALA A 47 16.86 0.59 9.97
CA ALA A 47 15.97 1.70 9.65
C ALA A 47 15.18 2.21 10.88
N SER A 48 15.12 1.44 11.96
CA SER A 48 14.44 1.80 13.21
C SER A 48 15.00 3.10 13.82
N GLY A 49 14.24 3.70 14.73
CA GLY A 49 14.48 5.03 15.28
C GLY A 49 14.11 6.12 14.28
N ILE A 50 14.86 6.25 13.18
CA ILE A 50 14.65 7.32 12.20
C ILE A 50 13.36 7.13 11.42
N CYS A 51 13.05 5.90 11.00
CA CYS A 51 11.81 5.64 10.30
C CYS A 51 10.59 6.07 11.11
N GLN A 52 10.51 5.67 12.39
CA GLN A 52 9.40 6.01 13.27
C GLN A 52 9.37 7.51 13.62
N ALA A 53 10.55 8.13 13.83
CA ALA A 53 10.65 9.58 14.10
C ALA A 53 10.12 10.44 12.95
N ARG A 54 10.08 9.89 11.72
CA ARG A 54 9.53 10.54 10.52
C ARG A 54 8.16 10.02 10.16
N ILE A 55 7.45 9.33 11.05
CA ILE A 55 6.09 8.81 10.80
C ILE A 55 6.08 7.73 9.69
N GLY A 56 7.21 7.06 9.45
CA GLY A 56 7.28 5.83 8.68
C GLY A 56 7.03 4.61 9.57
N ALA A 57 6.80 3.46 8.94
CA ALA A 57 6.67 2.18 9.61
C ALA A 57 7.76 1.20 9.17
N LEU A 58 8.03 0.19 10.00
CA LEU A 58 8.97 -0.86 9.68
C LEU A 58 8.24 -2.01 8.98
N VAL A 59 8.81 -2.50 7.88
CA VAL A 59 8.35 -3.72 7.21
C VAL A 59 8.33 -4.85 8.23
N PRO A 60 7.21 -5.59 8.36
CA PRO A 60 7.09 -6.69 9.31
C PRO A 60 8.10 -7.81 9.05
N SER A 61 8.55 -8.47 10.12
CA SER A 61 9.57 -9.53 10.04
C SER A 61 9.15 -10.76 9.22
N GLY A 62 7.83 -11.01 9.10
CA GLY A 62 7.29 -12.06 8.22
C GLY A 62 7.45 -11.77 6.73
N VAL A 63 7.65 -10.50 6.36
CA VAL A 63 7.83 -10.03 4.98
C VAL A 63 9.32 -9.80 4.67
N SER A 64 10.12 -9.47 5.68
CA SER A 64 11.57 -9.35 5.55
C SER A 64 12.28 -10.04 6.71
N ALA A 65 13.05 -11.09 6.41
CA ALA A 65 13.72 -11.95 7.38
C ALA A 65 14.62 -11.17 8.36
N ASN A 66 14.05 -10.74 9.49
CA ASN A 66 14.69 -9.93 10.54
C ASN A 66 15.46 -8.70 10.01
N GLN A 67 15.03 -8.18 8.86
CA GLN A 67 15.62 -7.01 8.24
C GLN A 67 14.71 -5.82 8.46
N GLU A 68 15.27 -4.72 8.94
CA GLU A 68 14.54 -3.48 9.08
C GLU A 68 14.49 -2.74 7.74
N TRP A 69 13.28 -2.37 7.31
CA TRP A 69 13.04 -1.54 6.14
C TRP A 69 11.97 -0.51 6.47
N CYS A 70 12.23 0.76 6.20
CA CYS A 70 11.28 1.83 6.41
C CYS A 70 10.35 1.97 5.22
N TYR A 71 9.05 2.05 5.44
CA TYR A 71 8.07 2.34 4.40
C TYR A 71 7.08 3.43 4.85
N SER A 72 6.37 3.99 3.87
CA SER A 72 5.30 4.97 4.11
C SER A 72 3.99 4.21 4.38
N ALA A 73 3.47 4.29 5.61
CA ALA A 73 2.37 3.44 6.07
C ALA A 73 0.98 3.92 5.64
N VAL A 74 0.85 5.23 5.41
CA VAL A 74 -0.42 5.88 5.13
C VAL A 74 -0.30 6.69 3.83
N GLU A 75 -1.40 6.85 3.10
CA GLU A 75 -1.37 7.50 1.79
C GLU A 75 -0.94 8.98 1.84
N TRP A 76 -1.20 9.64 2.96
CA TRP A 76 -0.88 11.05 3.18
C TRP A 76 0.50 11.27 3.82
N SER A 77 1.24 10.22 4.16
CA SER A 77 2.63 10.38 4.57
C SER A 77 3.51 10.67 3.35
N LEU A 78 4.59 11.41 3.58
CA LEU A 78 5.53 11.75 2.51
C LEU A 78 6.04 10.47 1.81
N PRO A 79 6.48 10.57 0.54
CA PRO A 79 7.17 9.48 -0.12
C PRO A 79 8.31 8.94 0.75
N VAL A 80 8.49 7.62 0.80
CA VAL A 80 9.48 6.99 1.70
C VAL A 80 10.91 7.54 1.52
N LYS A 81 11.28 8.00 0.32
CA LYS A 81 12.60 8.61 0.05
C LYS A 81 12.77 9.97 0.73
N GLU A 82 11.67 10.65 1.06
CA GLU A 82 11.67 11.91 1.80
C GLU A 82 11.63 11.64 3.33
N LEU A 83 10.90 10.61 3.75
CA LEU A 83 10.89 10.14 5.15
C LEU A 83 12.24 9.57 5.57
N PHE A 84 12.88 8.82 4.67
CA PHE A 84 14.12 8.11 4.89
C PHE A 84 15.11 8.40 3.76
N PRO A 85 15.68 9.61 3.71
CA PRO A 85 16.60 9.99 2.63
C PRO A 85 17.96 9.31 2.75
N ALA A 86 18.69 9.18 1.64
CA ALA A 86 20.00 8.51 1.60
C ALA A 86 21.02 9.04 2.62
N LYS A 87 21.01 10.37 2.88
CA LYS A 87 21.87 11.00 3.90
C LYS A 87 21.65 10.46 5.32
N THR A 88 20.50 9.82 5.58
CA THR A 88 20.20 9.22 6.88
C THR A 88 21.23 8.17 7.26
N CYS A 89 21.71 7.37 6.30
CA CYS A 89 22.64 6.28 6.56
C CYS A 89 23.96 6.79 7.12
N SER A 90 24.62 7.71 6.41
CA SER A 90 25.89 8.26 6.86
C SER A 90 25.78 9.11 8.14
N LEU A 91 24.62 9.73 8.40
CA LEU A 91 24.43 10.60 9.57
C LEU A 91 24.00 9.86 10.84
N ASN A 92 23.21 8.80 10.73
CA ASN A 92 22.55 8.16 11.88
C ASN A 92 22.95 6.70 12.05
N PHE A 93 23.49 6.07 11.01
CA PHE A 93 23.89 4.66 11.02
C PHE A 93 25.29 4.51 10.40
N PRO A 94 26.36 5.00 11.06
CA PRO A 94 27.70 4.99 10.49
C PRO A 94 28.19 3.57 10.12
N ASP A 95 27.75 2.55 10.85
CA ASP A 95 28.06 1.14 10.55
C ASP A 95 27.23 0.56 9.39
N PHE A 96 26.21 1.28 8.91
CA PHE A 96 25.32 0.91 7.81
C PHE A 96 25.35 1.99 6.72
N PRO A 97 26.49 2.23 6.04
CA PRO A 97 26.63 3.39 5.15
C PRO A 97 25.89 3.25 3.81
N ILE A 98 25.42 2.07 3.44
CA ILE A 98 24.83 1.79 2.14
C ILE A 98 23.33 2.08 2.19
N TYR A 99 22.87 3.08 1.45
CA TYR A 99 21.43 3.33 1.28
C TYR A 99 20.84 2.41 0.22
N GLU A 100 19.72 1.77 0.52
CA GLU A 100 19.05 0.85 -0.39
C GLU A 100 17.53 1.00 -0.30
N CYS A 101 16.83 0.92 -1.43
CA CYS A 101 15.38 0.81 -1.47
C CYS A 101 14.95 -0.34 -2.35
N LYS A 102 13.87 -1.02 -1.97
CA LYS A 102 13.23 -2.04 -2.78
C LYS A 102 11.72 -2.07 -2.55
N THR A 103 11.02 -2.68 -3.49
CA THR A 103 9.58 -2.88 -3.41
C THR A 103 9.28 -4.14 -2.61
N PHE A 104 8.35 -4.04 -1.68
CA PHE A 104 7.79 -5.13 -0.91
C PHE A 104 6.33 -5.32 -1.29
N ARG A 105 5.89 -6.57 -1.23
CA ARG A 105 4.50 -6.94 -1.43
C ARG A 105 3.97 -7.43 -0.10
N PHE A 106 2.92 -6.80 0.39
CA PHE A 106 2.20 -7.26 1.57
C PHE A 106 1.01 -8.07 1.08
N ASP A 107 0.95 -9.33 1.48
CA ASP A 107 -0.23 -10.18 1.25
C ASP A 107 -1.15 -10.03 2.49
N ASP A 108 -2.48 -10.20 2.30
CA ASP A 108 -3.60 -9.92 3.24
C ASP A 108 -3.51 -10.54 4.66
N GLY A 109 -2.38 -11.14 5.06
CA GLY A 109 -2.13 -11.74 6.37
C GLY A 109 -1.53 -10.79 7.42
N LEU A 110 -1.28 -9.51 7.09
CA LEU A 110 -0.89 -8.51 8.08
C LEU A 110 -2.16 -7.89 8.68
N PRO A 111 -2.28 -7.76 10.01
CA PRO A 111 -3.46 -7.19 10.63
C PRO A 111 -3.63 -5.74 10.16
N CYS A 112 -4.60 -5.51 9.29
CA CYS A 112 -5.02 -4.18 8.89
C CYS A 112 -5.71 -3.51 10.08
N ASP A 113 -4.95 -2.87 10.95
CA ASP A 113 -5.55 -1.84 11.79
C ASP A 113 -6.03 -0.75 10.83
N GLY A 114 -7.33 -0.41 10.88
CA GLY A 114 -8.08 0.36 9.87
C GLY A 114 -7.58 1.77 9.51
N TYR A 115 -6.38 2.12 9.92
CA TYR A 115 -5.63 3.33 9.59
C TYR A 115 -4.49 3.11 8.57
N SER A 116 -4.03 1.87 8.35
CA SER A 116 -3.00 1.55 7.34
C SER A 116 -3.61 0.95 6.09
N ARG A 117 -3.15 1.38 4.90
CA ARG A 117 -3.47 0.74 3.62
C ARG A 117 -2.64 -0.51 3.35
N VAL A 118 -1.83 -0.94 4.32
CA VAL A 118 -1.19 -2.25 4.28
C VAL A 118 -2.18 -3.27 4.78
N CYS A 119 -2.91 -3.81 3.82
CA CYS A 119 -3.44 -5.17 3.81
C CYS A 119 -2.61 -5.88 2.74
#